data_AF-A0A2T2N6L9-F1
#
_entry.id   AF-A0A2T2N6L9-F1
#
_cell.length_a   1.000
_cell.length_b   1.000
_cell.length_c   1.000
_cell.angle_alpha   90.00
_cell.angle_beta   90.00
_cell.angle_gamma   90.00
#
_symmetry.space_group_name_H-M   'P 1'
#
loop_
_entity.id
_entity.type
_entity.pdbx_description
1 polymer ?
#
loop_
_entity_poly.entity_id
_entity_poly.type
_entity_poly.pdbx_seq_one_letter_code
_entity_poly.pdbx_strand_id
1 'polypeptide(L)'
;MIKFNINVSCDSKKEFADEVDNGILVLRHNKVWVVQRDEENKPIPPEDDISPPLHAFAGFYIQYPDDDRCPPERGLVSTISDDPPMLNWVYCDKNTYELRYGNRSASIEHIVGEWNWTDDESCVTLDGWEGFVAIDEWDGADDDDTTEWGREGLRWSIYFDMDDNGLKGKRKGRDMFEIILERRIQSAEDQLKQMEEAEKKMQVKSQGGLKTQFTAPAAERKRNVWGRKD
;
A
#
# COMPACT_ATOMS: atom_id res chain seq x y z
N MET A 1 -7.83 -17.33 -3.74
CA MET A 1 -6.96 -16.17 -4.02
C MET A 1 -5.93 -16.12 -2.93
N ILE A 2 -4.67 -16.35 -3.24
CA ILE A 2 -3.61 -16.50 -2.23
C ILE A 2 -3.11 -15.09 -1.91
N LYS A 3 -3.35 -14.64 -0.68
CA LYS A 3 -2.79 -13.39 -0.18
C LYS A 3 -1.36 -13.61 0.27
N PHE A 4 -0.51 -12.62 0.08
CA PHE A 4 0.86 -12.64 0.53
C PHE A 4 1.31 -11.25 0.99
N ASN A 5 2.25 -11.25 1.93
CA ASN A 5 3.05 -10.09 2.26
C ASN A 5 4.31 -10.09 1.38
N ILE A 6 4.91 -8.91 1.20
CA ILE A 6 6.20 -8.80 0.53
C ILE A 6 7.23 -8.37 1.57
N ASN A 7 8.22 -9.24 1.72
CA ASN A 7 9.38 -9.06 2.54
C ASN A 7 10.54 -8.56 1.68
N VAL A 8 11.45 -7.83 2.29
CA VAL A 8 12.62 -7.26 1.61
C VAL A 8 13.87 -7.94 2.13
N SER A 9 14.76 -8.29 1.21
CA SER A 9 16.14 -8.69 1.52
C SER A 9 17.13 -7.84 0.73
N CYS A 10 18.24 -7.50 1.37
CA CYS A 10 19.33 -6.70 0.81
C CYS A 10 20.68 -7.29 1.23
N ASP A 11 21.49 -7.78 0.27
CA ASP A 11 22.83 -8.34 0.53
C ASP A 11 23.96 -7.29 0.45
N SER A 12 23.61 -6.01 0.54
CA SER A 12 24.60 -4.94 0.46
C SER A 12 25.36 -4.79 1.78
N LYS A 13 26.67 -4.51 1.69
CA LYS A 13 27.53 -4.26 2.86
C LYS A 13 27.74 -2.79 3.18
N LYS A 14 27.00 -1.89 2.53
CA LYS A 14 27.15 -0.44 2.78
C LYS A 14 26.44 -0.07 4.08
N GLU A 15 26.82 1.08 4.60
CA GLU A 15 26.10 1.75 5.69
C GLU A 15 24.61 1.88 5.34
N PHE A 16 23.73 1.66 6.32
CA PHE A 16 22.26 1.64 6.19
C PHE A 16 21.62 0.46 5.44
N ALA A 17 22.38 -0.48 4.89
CA ALA A 17 21.79 -1.68 4.27
C ALA A 17 20.93 -2.47 5.27
N ASP A 18 21.35 -2.52 6.54
CA ASP A 18 20.64 -3.17 7.64
C ASP A 18 19.26 -2.54 7.92
N GLU A 19 19.02 -1.27 7.54
CA GLU A 19 17.71 -0.62 7.67
C GLU A 19 16.70 -1.13 6.64
N VAL A 20 17.19 -1.63 5.51
CA VAL A 20 16.38 -2.15 4.38
C VAL A 20 16.28 -3.67 4.43
N ASP A 21 17.37 -4.34 4.80
CA ASP A 21 17.38 -5.79 4.98
C ASP A 21 16.42 -6.21 6.09
N ASN A 22 15.85 -7.41 5.96
CA ASN A 22 14.80 -7.92 6.83
C ASN A 22 13.57 -6.97 6.92
N GLY A 23 13.36 -6.10 5.94
CA GLY A 23 12.24 -5.17 5.89
C GLY A 23 10.92 -5.78 5.40
N ILE A 24 9.82 -5.04 5.52
CA ILE A 24 8.50 -5.38 4.97
C ILE A 24 7.95 -4.20 4.19
N LEU A 25 7.19 -4.48 3.13
CA LEU A 25 6.53 -3.43 2.37
C LEU A 25 5.33 -2.85 3.10
N VAL A 26 5.22 -1.53 3.09
CA VAL A 26 4.06 -0.78 3.57
C VAL A 26 3.60 0.22 2.51
N LEU A 27 2.29 0.43 2.42
CA LEU A 27 1.68 1.37 1.46
C LEU A 27 1.28 2.62 2.22
N ARG A 28 1.93 3.76 1.91
CA ARG A 28 1.61 5.05 2.54
C ARG A 28 1.96 6.21 1.63
N HIS A 29 1.22 7.32 1.73
CA HIS A 29 1.49 8.55 0.96
C HIS A 29 1.58 8.33 -0.55
N ASN A 30 0.76 7.42 -1.11
CA ASN A 30 0.77 7.03 -2.53
C ASN A 30 2.09 6.44 -3.05
N LYS A 31 2.95 5.97 -2.14
CA LYS A 31 4.23 5.31 -2.41
C LYS A 31 4.30 3.96 -1.69
N VAL A 32 5.21 3.12 -2.14
CA VAL A 32 5.57 1.86 -1.47
C VAL A 32 6.88 2.06 -0.72
N TRP A 33 6.86 1.75 0.57
CA TRP A 33 7.97 1.97 1.49
C TRP A 33 8.46 0.66 2.07
N VAL A 34 9.72 0.65 2.50
CA VAL A 34 10.32 -0.41 3.32
C VAL A 34 10.43 0.08 4.75
N VAL A 35 9.97 -0.73 5.69
CA VAL A 35 10.20 -0.55 7.13
C VAL A 35 10.69 -1.84 7.74
N GLN A 36 11.35 -1.77 8.89
CA GLN A 36 11.77 -2.97 9.62
C GLN A 36 10.56 -3.82 10.03
N ARG A 37 10.77 -5.13 10.18
CA ARG A 37 9.73 -6.06 10.62
C ARG A 37 10.13 -6.80 11.89
N ASP A 38 9.13 -7.14 12.69
CA ASP A 38 9.32 -7.96 13.89
C ASP A 38 9.35 -9.48 13.57
N GLU A 39 9.53 -10.31 14.61
CA GLU A 39 9.51 -11.77 14.50
C GLU A 39 8.16 -12.33 14.02
N GLU A 40 7.06 -11.59 14.22
CA GLU A 40 5.71 -11.92 13.76
C GLU A 40 5.43 -11.41 12.34
N ASN A 41 6.42 -10.83 11.64
CA ASN A 41 6.31 -10.25 10.31
C ASN A 41 5.36 -9.03 10.24
N LYS A 42 5.27 -8.26 11.32
CA LYS A 42 4.54 -6.98 11.37
C LYS A 42 5.49 -5.81 11.15
N PRO A 43 5.03 -4.73 10.51
CA PRO A 43 5.82 -3.53 10.31
C PRO A 43 6.09 -2.84 11.65
N ILE A 44 7.36 -2.54 11.92
CA ILE A 44 7.78 -1.71 13.03
C ILE A 44 7.73 -0.25 12.55
N PRO A 45 6.90 0.61 13.15
CA PRO A 45 6.83 2.00 12.76
C PRO A 45 8.15 2.71 13.09
N PRO A 46 8.66 3.60 12.21
CA PRO A 46 9.84 4.41 12.52
C PRO A 46 9.65 5.31 13.75
N GLU A 47 8.43 5.84 13.91
CA GLU A 47 8.03 6.73 15.00
C GLU A 47 6.82 6.15 15.76
N ASP A 48 6.77 6.33 17.08
CA ASP A 48 5.74 5.71 17.93
C ASP A 48 4.32 6.29 17.70
N ASP A 49 4.22 7.55 17.27
CA ASP A 49 2.97 8.32 17.16
C ASP A 49 2.37 8.32 15.73
N ILE A 50 2.78 7.40 14.87
CA ILE A 50 2.28 7.32 13.49
C ILE A 50 0.79 6.95 13.48
N SER A 51 -0.04 7.88 12.99
CA SER A 51 -1.48 7.72 12.85
C SER A 51 -1.96 8.07 11.44
N PRO A 52 -2.70 7.19 10.75
CA PRO A 52 -3.12 5.84 11.18
C PRO A 52 -1.93 4.86 11.29
N PRO A 53 -2.09 3.68 11.92
CA PRO A 53 -1.04 2.65 11.96
C PRO A 53 -0.55 2.25 10.56
N LEU A 54 0.70 1.80 10.45
CA LEU A 54 1.24 1.29 9.20
C LEU A 54 0.47 0.05 8.74
N HIS A 55 0.12 0.04 7.45
CA HIS A 55 -0.55 -1.07 6.80
C HIS A 55 0.46 -1.87 5.99
N ALA A 56 0.75 -3.10 6.45
CA ALA A 56 1.61 -4.01 5.72
C ALA A 56 1.00 -4.33 4.35
N PHE A 57 1.82 -4.40 3.32
CA PHE A 57 1.42 -4.90 2.00
C PHE A 57 0.76 -6.27 2.19
N ALA A 58 -0.49 -6.39 1.76
CA ALA A 58 -1.25 -7.63 1.82
C ALA A 58 -1.99 -7.76 0.50
N GLY A 59 -1.28 -8.34 -0.47
CA GLY A 59 -1.69 -8.33 -1.86
C GLY A 59 -1.88 -9.70 -2.47
N PHE A 60 -2.40 -9.67 -3.68
CA PHE A 60 -2.62 -10.84 -4.52
C PHE A 60 -2.61 -10.40 -5.99
N TYR A 61 -2.47 -11.36 -6.89
CA TYR A 61 -2.47 -11.09 -8.33
C TYR A 61 -3.88 -11.26 -8.91
N ILE A 62 -4.26 -10.35 -9.79
CA ILE A 62 -5.44 -10.45 -10.65
C ILE A 62 -5.16 -9.80 -12.00
N GLN A 63 -5.93 -10.16 -13.01
CA GLN A 63 -5.84 -9.48 -14.31
C GLN A 63 -6.19 -8.00 -14.14
N TYR A 64 -5.35 -7.11 -14.69
CA TYR A 64 -5.64 -5.69 -14.69
C TYR A 64 -6.83 -5.42 -15.62
N PRO A 65 -7.85 -4.64 -15.18
CA PRO A 65 -9.09 -4.46 -15.93
C PRO A 65 -8.89 -3.40 -17.03
N ASP A 66 -8.16 -3.74 -18.07
CA ASP A 66 -7.92 -2.87 -19.23
C ASP A 66 -7.97 -3.68 -20.53
N ASP A 67 -9.13 -3.63 -21.19
CA ASP A 67 -9.39 -4.39 -22.41
C ASP A 67 -8.58 -3.87 -23.61
N ASP A 68 -8.06 -2.63 -23.53
CA ASP A 68 -7.25 -2.02 -24.59
C ASP A 68 -5.79 -2.57 -24.58
N ARG A 69 -5.35 -3.16 -23.46
CA ARG A 69 -4.01 -3.77 -23.35
C ARG A 69 -4.01 -5.18 -23.92
N CYS A 70 -3.12 -5.40 -24.88
CA CYS A 70 -2.95 -6.69 -25.54
C CYS A 70 -1.45 -7.05 -25.60
N PRO A 71 -0.99 -8.11 -24.90
CA PRO A 71 -1.79 -9.06 -24.12
C PRO A 71 -2.35 -8.45 -22.82
N PRO A 72 -3.41 -9.04 -22.22
CA PRO A 72 -3.86 -8.64 -20.90
C PRO A 72 -2.75 -8.82 -19.86
N GLU A 73 -2.48 -7.78 -19.09
CA GLU A 73 -1.42 -7.78 -18.09
C GLU A 73 -1.93 -8.28 -16.73
N ARG A 74 -1.08 -9.05 -16.04
CA ARG A 74 -1.31 -9.41 -14.64
C ARG A 74 -0.95 -8.23 -13.76
N GLY A 75 -1.94 -7.74 -13.01
CA GLY A 75 -1.80 -6.67 -12.04
C GLY A 75 -1.53 -7.19 -10.63
N LEU A 76 -0.93 -6.34 -9.82
CA LEU A 76 -0.76 -6.53 -8.39
C LEU A 76 -1.71 -5.59 -7.64
N VAL A 77 -2.49 -6.13 -6.72
CA VAL A 77 -3.39 -5.35 -5.86
C VAL A 77 -3.05 -5.63 -4.40
N SER A 78 -3.12 -4.60 -3.56
CA SER A 78 -2.95 -4.70 -2.11
C SER A 78 -4.09 -4.02 -1.37
N THR A 79 -4.39 -4.51 -0.17
CA THR A 79 -5.12 -3.69 0.80
C THR A 79 -4.24 -2.52 1.26
N ILE A 80 -4.87 -1.38 1.56
CA ILE A 80 -4.22 -0.17 2.11
C ILE A 80 -4.76 0.24 3.49
N SER A 81 -5.84 -0.42 3.92
CA SER A 81 -6.48 -0.22 5.20
C SER A 81 -7.19 -1.51 5.57
N ASP A 82 -7.23 -1.84 6.85
CA ASP A 82 -8.01 -2.97 7.35
C ASP A 82 -9.50 -2.64 7.46
N ASP A 83 -9.85 -1.37 7.73
CA ASP A 83 -11.22 -0.97 8.02
C ASP A 83 -11.54 0.51 7.67
N PRO A 84 -12.29 0.79 6.59
CA PRO A 84 -12.83 -0.19 5.65
C PRO A 84 -11.72 -0.78 4.77
N PRO A 85 -11.79 -2.07 4.40
CA PRO A 85 -10.81 -2.66 3.50
C PRO A 85 -10.90 -1.98 2.13
N MET A 86 -9.83 -1.26 1.78
CA MET A 86 -9.69 -0.61 0.48
C MET A 86 -8.59 -1.30 -0.31
N LEU A 87 -8.86 -1.59 -1.58
CA LEU A 87 -7.94 -2.22 -2.51
C LEU A 87 -7.41 -1.17 -3.49
N ASN A 88 -6.10 -1.15 -3.68
CA ASN A 88 -5.42 -0.34 -4.67
C ASN A 88 -4.45 -1.18 -5.50
N TRP A 89 -4.31 -0.82 -6.77
CA TRP A 89 -3.31 -1.36 -7.66
C TRP A 89 -1.94 -0.86 -7.27
N VAL A 90 -0.95 -1.74 -7.28
CA VAL A 90 0.47 -1.37 -7.23
C VAL A 90 1.00 -1.30 -8.65
N TYR A 91 1.67 -0.21 -8.96
CA TYR A 91 2.17 0.09 -10.30
C TYR A 91 3.49 0.86 -10.21
N CYS A 92 4.29 0.79 -11.27
CA CYS A 92 5.49 1.59 -11.42
C CYS A 92 5.20 2.83 -12.25
N ASP A 93 5.52 4.03 -11.73
CA ASP A 93 5.36 5.28 -12.44
C ASP A 93 6.31 5.32 -13.65
N LYS A 94 5.78 5.32 -14.88
CA LYS A 94 6.58 5.34 -16.12
C LYS A 94 7.61 6.48 -16.23
N ASN A 95 7.43 7.59 -15.51
CA ASN A 95 8.32 8.75 -15.60
C ASN A 95 9.41 8.70 -14.53
N THR A 96 9.04 8.43 -13.28
CA THR A 96 9.97 8.48 -12.12
C THR A 96 10.54 7.11 -11.75
N TYR A 97 9.90 6.04 -12.20
CA TYR A 97 10.15 4.64 -11.81
C TYR A 97 9.86 4.33 -10.34
N GLU A 98 9.11 5.20 -9.66
CA GLU A 98 8.62 4.97 -8.30
C GLU A 98 7.56 3.88 -8.29
N LEU A 99 7.64 2.95 -7.34
CA LEU A 99 6.51 2.09 -7.02
C LEU A 99 5.47 2.88 -6.23
N ARG A 100 4.28 2.94 -6.80
CA ARG A 100 3.14 3.68 -6.27
C ARG A 100 1.95 2.77 -6.14
N TYR A 101 0.94 3.26 -5.45
CA TYR A 101 -0.35 2.58 -5.37
C TYR A 101 -1.50 3.55 -5.62
N GLY A 102 -2.63 3.03 -6.11
CA GLY A 102 -3.81 3.83 -6.36
C GLY A 102 -4.93 3.07 -7.04
N ASN A 103 -6.02 3.78 -7.32
CA ASN A 103 -7.16 3.20 -8.06
C ASN A 103 -6.81 3.00 -9.55
N ARG A 104 -7.77 2.49 -10.33
CA ARG A 104 -7.58 2.27 -11.78
C ARG A 104 -7.21 3.56 -12.51
N SER A 105 -7.91 4.67 -12.23
CA SER A 105 -7.66 5.95 -12.91
C SER A 105 -6.25 6.49 -12.65
N ALA A 106 -5.70 6.24 -11.46
CA ALA A 106 -4.34 6.63 -11.11
C ALA A 106 -3.27 5.73 -11.71
N SER A 107 -3.59 4.46 -12.01
CA SER A 107 -2.61 3.46 -12.45
C SER A 107 -2.60 3.23 -13.97
N ILE A 108 -3.71 3.45 -14.67
CA ILE A 108 -3.92 3.01 -16.06
C ILE A 108 -2.91 3.59 -17.06
N GLU A 109 -2.38 4.79 -16.80
CA GLU A 109 -1.39 5.43 -17.69
C GLU A 109 0.05 5.02 -17.40
N HIS A 110 0.28 4.18 -16.39
CA HIS A 110 1.61 3.76 -15.92
C HIS A 110 1.87 2.28 -16.21
N ILE A 111 2.94 1.73 -15.62
CA ILE A 111 3.37 0.35 -15.79
C ILE A 111 2.69 -0.47 -14.71
N VAL A 112 1.63 -1.20 -15.10
CA VAL A 112 0.77 -1.95 -14.18
C VAL A 112 1.06 -3.46 -14.18
N GLY A 113 2.02 -3.90 -14.98
CA GLY A 113 2.43 -5.29 -15.11
C GLY A 113 3.37 -5.49 -16.32
N GLU A 114 3.73 -6.73 -16.66
CA GLU A 114 3.23 -7.97 -16.03
C GLU A 114 3.88 -8.22 -14.66
N TRP A 115 3.08 -8.17 -13.59
CA TRP A 115 3.53 -8.64 -12.28
C TRP A 115 3.49 -10.15 -12.25
N ASN A 116 4.56 -10.76 -11.77
CA ASN A 116 4.64 -12.21 -11.67
C ASN A 116 5.53 -12.61 -10.48
N TRP A 117 6.02 -13.84 -10.50
CA TRP A 117 6.95 -14.39 -9.54
C TRP A 117 8.07 -15.16 -10.24
N THR A 118 9.13 -15.44 -9.49
CA THR A 118 10.25 -16.31 -9.92
C THR A 118 9.80 -17.76 -10.05
N ASP A 119 10.54 -18.61 -10.77
CA ASP A 119 10.14 -20.02 -11.04
C ASP A 119 9.93 -20.86 -9.77
N ASP A 120 10.60 -20.53 -8.68
CA ASP A 120 10.45 -21.15 -7.35
C ASP A 120 9.33 -20.52 -6.50
N GLU A 121 8.58 -19.57 -7.08
CA GLU A 121 7.50 -18.79 -6.50
C GLU A 121 7.89 -17.92 -5.29
N SER A 122 9.18 -17.81 -4.99
CA SER A 122 9.69 -17.19 -3.77
C SER A 122 9.77 -15.67 -3.84
N CYS A 123 9.94 -15.09 -5.03
CA CYS A 123 10.12 -13.65 -5.21
C CYS A 123 9.08 -13.04 -6.16
N VAL A 124 8.87 -11.73 -6.06
CA VAL A 124 8.04 -10.93 -6.96
C VAL A 124 8.87 -10.46 -8.14
N THR A 125 8.31 -10.51 -9.34
CA THR A 125 8.91 -9.94 -10.55
C THR A 125 7.96 -8.91 -11.17
N LEU A 126 8.54 -7.93 -11.86
CA LEU A 126 7.81 -7.01 -12.74
C LEU A 126 8.45 -7.08 -14.12
N ASP A 127 7.64 -7.23 -15.16
CA ASP A 127 8.10 -7.37 -16.55
C ASP A 127 9.12 -8.52 -16.72
N GLY A 128 8.95 -9.59 -15.94
CA GLY A 128 9.76 -10.81 -16.04
C GLY A 128 11.09 -10.82 -15.28
N TRP A 129 11.40 -9.81 -14.48
CA TRP A 129 12.66 -9.77 -13.72
C TRP A 129 12.56 -9.02 -12.38
N GLU A 130 13.63 -9.07 -11.59
CA GLU A 130 13.72 -8.61 -10.19
C GLU A 130 14.50 -7.28 -10.05
N GLY A 131 14.21 -6.30 -10.91
CA GLY A 131 14.92 -5.01 -10.96
C GLY A 131 14.53 -3.99 -9.87
N PHE A 132 14.29 -4.40 -8.63
CA PHE A 132 13.83 -3.49 -7.56
C PHE A 132 14.99 -2.81 -6.83
N VAL A 133 14.79 -1.53 -6.52
CA VAL A 133 15.78 -0.70 -5.82
C VAL A 133 15.10 0.08 -4.70
N ALA A 134 15.61 -0.02 -3.47
CA ALA A 134 15.27 0.88 -2.38
C ALA A 134 16.11 2.16 -2.50
N ILE A 135 15.45 3.32 -2.45
CA ILE A 135 16.10 4.63 -2.48
C ILE A 135 15.80 5.37 -1.19
N ASP A 136 16.83 6.03 -0.67
CA ASP A 136 16.72 6.97 0.43
C ASP A 136 16.01 8.27 -0.03
N GLU A 137 14.76 8.44 0.38
CA GLU A 137 14.00 9.68 0.19
C GLU A 137 14.23 10.70 1.31
N TRP A 138 14.95 10.34 2.38
CA TRP A 138 15.28 11.24 3.48
C TRP A 138 16.29 12.30 3.05
N ASP A 139 16.11 13.55 3.47
CA ASP A 139 16.98 14.67 3.08
C ASP A 139 18.18 14.88 4.02
N GLY A 140 18.25 14.15 5.13
CA GLY A 140 19.34 14.17 6.10
C GLY A 140 19.11 15.15 7.26
N ALA A 141 17.97 15.83 7.33
CA ALA A 141 17.59 16.62 8.49
C ALA A 141 17.14 15.72 9.65
N ASP A 142 17.36 16.13 10.91
CA ASP A 142 16.85 15.38 12.08
C ASP A 142 15.32 15.33 12.09
N ASP A 143 14.67 16.35 11.52
CA ASP A 143 13.23 16.42 11.26
C ASP A 143 13.02 16.90 9.81
N ASP A 144 12.49 16.03 8.92
CA ASP A 144 11.98 16.46 7.62
C ASP A 144 10.50 16.85 7.73
N ASP A 145 10.28 18.10 8.10
CA ASP A 145 8.94 18.71 8.16
C ASP A 145 8.38 19.10 6.78
N THR A 146 9.15 18.92 5.70
CA THR A 146 8.76 19.38 4.37
C THR A 146 7.82 18.41 3.67
N THR A 147 7.86 17.13 4.04
CA THR A 147 7.05 16.08 3.45
C THR A 147 6.21 15.35 4.50
N GLU A 148 5.07 14.78 4.11
CA GLU A 148 4.22 14.02 5.03
C GLU A 148 4.88 12.72 5.50
N TRP A 149 5.72 12.12 4.66
CA TRP A 149 6.46 10.89 4.98
C TRP A 149 7.70 11.17 5.84
N GLY A 150 8.37 12.32 5.65
CA GLY A 150 9.50 12.75 6.47
C GLY A 150 9.13 12.90 7.95
N ARG A 151 7.99 13.52 8.23
CA ARG A 151 7.44 13.64 9.60
C ARG A 151 7.09 12.32 10.28
N GLU A 152 6.98 11.26 9.51
CA GLU A 152 6.64 9.92 10.00
C GLU A 152 7.86 8.98 9.97
N GLY A 153 9.07 9.50 9.75
CA GLY A 153 10.29 8.69 9.74
C GLY A 153 10.42 7.76 8.53
N LEU A 154 9.59 7.91 7.49
CA LEU A 154 9.61 7.04 6.31
C LEU A 154 10.74 7.44 5.37
N ARG A 155 11.76 6.57 5.30
CA ARG A 155 13.02 6.83 4.60
C ARG A 155 13.14 6.12 3.26
N TRP A 156 12.86 4.82 3.23
CA TRP A 156 13.20 3.94 2.10
C TRP A 156 12.00 3.70 1.19
N SER A 157 11.96 4.32 0.01
CA SER A 157 10.91 4.06 -0.99
C SER A 157 11.40 3.18 -2.12
N ILE A 158 10.49 2.40 -2.72
CA ILE A 158 10.87 1.44 -3.75
C ILE A 158 10.73 2.05 -5.14
N TYR A 159 11.70 1.71 -5.97
CA TYR A 159 11.76 2.01 -7.38
C TYR A 159 11.99 0.71 -8.17
N PHE A 160 11.72 0.77 -9.48
CA PHE A 160 12.00 -0.33 -10.39
C PHE A 160 12.88 0.13 -11.56
N ASP A 161 14.02 -0.50 -11.73
CA ASP A 161 15.01 -0.14 -12.72
C ASP A 161 14.66 -0.61 -14.13
N MET A 162 13.60 -0.06 -14.72
CA MET A 162 13.11 -0.43 -16.06
C MET A 162 14.19 -0.47 -17.16
N ASP A 163 15.24 0.35 -17.02
CA ASP A 163 16.29 0.53 -18.03
C ASP A 163 17.56 -0.32 -17.77
N ASP A 164 17.55 -1.16 -16.74
CA ASP A 164 18.69 -2.01 -16.32
C ASP A 164 20.01 -1.24 -16.25
N ASN A 165 19.99 -0.08 -15.59
CA ASN A 165 21.12 0.83 -15.52
C ASN A 165 21.45 1.31 -14.11
N GLY A 166 20.79 0.78 -13.09
CA GLY A 166 20.86 1.21 -11.70
C GLY A 166 20.19 2.55 -11.47
N LEU A 167 19.06 2.82 -12.15
CA LEU A 167 18.30 4.07 -12.06
C LEU A 167 19.12 5.34 -12.39
N LYS A 168 20.15 5.19 -13.23
CA LYS A 168 21.04 6.28 -13.64
C LYS A 168 20.24 7.44 -14.23
N GLY A 169 20.33 8.59 -13.56
CA GLY A 169 19.69 9.82 -13.99
C GLY A 169 18.28 10.05 -13.44
N LYS A 170 17.68 9.10 -12.71
CA LYS A 170 16.37 9.28 -12.06
C LYS A 170 16.50 9.93 -10.68
N ARG A 171 17.42 9.44 -9.83
CA ARG A 171 17.70 10.01 -8.50
C ARG A 171 19.21 10.10 -8.30
N LYS A 172 19.73 11.32 -8.08
CA LYS A 172 21.17 11.59 -7.92
C LYS A 172 21.49 11.93 -6.47
N GLY A 173 22.62 11.42 -5.98
CA GLY A 173 23.14 11.77 -4.65
C GLY A 173 22.35 11.19 -3.48
N ARG A 174 21.62 10.09 -3.72
CA ARG A 174 20.89 9.34 -2.70
C ARG A 174 21.52 7.95 -2.55
N ASP A 175 21.41 7.39 -1.35
CA ASP A 175 21.74 5.99 -1.13
C ASP A 175 20.72 5.09 -1.80
N MET A 176 21.23 4.05 -2.45
CA MET A 176 20.44 3.12 -3.25
C MET A 176 20.93 1.70 -3.02
N PHE A 177 19.97 0.80 -2.85
CA PHE A 177 20.18 -0.62 -2.61
C PHE A 177 19.34 -1.43 -3.59
N GLU A 178 19.98 -2.32 -4.33
CA GLU A 178 19.28 -3.38 -5.04
C GLU A 178 18.68 -4.32 -4.01
N ILE A 179 17.40 -4.63 -4.17
CA ILE A 179 16.63 -5.41 -3.20
C ILE A 179 15.88 -6.54 -3.88
N ILE A 180 15.67 -7.61 -3.13
CA ILE A 180 14.83 -8.72 -3.54
C ILE A 180 13.50 -8.61 -2.78
N LEU A 181 12.40 -8.78 -3.52
CA LEU A 181 11.05 -8.75 -2.98
C LEU A 181 10.53 -10.18 -2.78
N GLU A 182 10.70 -10.71 -1.58
CA GLU A 182 10.31 -12.06 -1.22
C GLU A 182 8.81 -12.15 -0.91
N ARG A 183 8.13 -13.12 -1.53
CA ARG A 183 6.72 -13.43 -1.32
C ARG A 183 6.56 -14.32 -0.10
N ARG A 184 5.89 -13.79 0.93
CA ARG A 184 5.46 -14.57 2.09
C ARG A 184 3.97 -14.86 1.99
N ILE A 185 3.62 -16.07 1.57
CA ILE A 185 2.22 -16.51 1.52
C ILE A 185 1.62 -16.47 2.93
N GLN A 186 0.48 -15.80 3.08
CA GLN A 186 -0.26 -15.80 4.34
C GLN A 186 -0.89 -17.16 4.55
N SER A 187 -0.62 -17.79 5.69
CA SER A 187 -1.23 -19.07 6.05
C SER A 187 -2.74 -18.92 6.20
N ALA A 188 -3.48 -20.03 6.06
CA ALA A 188 -4.92 -20.02 6.28
C ALA A 188 -5.29 -19.56 7.71
N GLU A 189 -4.44 -19.84 8.70
CA GLU A 189 -4.62 -19.39 10.07
C GLU A 189 -4.46 -17.88 10.21
N ASP A 190 -3.47 -17.29 9.53
CA ASP A 190 -3.26 -15.83 9.57
C ASP A 190 -4.40 -15.08 8.87
N GLN A 191 -4.89 -15.63 7.75
CA GLN A 191 -6.07 -15.09 7.07
C GLN A 191 -7.32 -15.18 7.97
N LEU A 192 -7.48 -16.30 8.69
CA LEU A 192 -8.60 -16.48 9.62
C LEU A 192 -8.51 -15.50 10.81
N LYS A 193 -7.33 -15.35 11.43
CA LYS A 193 -7.11 -14.39 12.52
C LYS A 193 -7.43 -12.96 12.09
N GLN A 194 -6.97 -12.54 10.91
CA GLN A 194 -7.29 -11.22 10.36
C GLN A 194 -8.79 -11.03 10.14
N MET A 195 -9.49 -12.07 9.65
CA MET A 195 -10.95 -12.04 9.51
C MET A 195 -11.67 -11.93 10.86
N GLU A 196 -11.26 -12.72 11.87
CA GLU A 196 -11.84 -12.67 13.22
C GLU A 196 -11.60 -11.30 13.90
N GLU A 197 -10.41 -10.73 13.76
CA GLU A 197 -10.08 -9.41 14.29
C GLU A 197 -10.88 -8.30 13.61
N ALA A 198 -11.04 -8.38 12.30
CA ALA A 198 -11.89 -7.45 11.55
C ALA A 198 -13.36 -7.55 11.99
N GLU A 199 -13.91 -8.77 12.13
CA GLU A 199 -15.27 -8.99 12.64
C GLU A 199 -15.45 -8.45 14.06
N LYS A 200 -14.47 -8.67 14.95
CA LYS A 200 -14.48 -8.14 16.31
C LYS A 200 -14.47 -6.61 16.33
N LYS A 201 -13.64 -5.97 15.50
CA LYS A 201 -13.61 -4.50 15.34
C LYS A 201 -14.96 -3.98 14.83
N MET A 202 -15.59 -4.66 13.87
CA MET A 202 -16.93 -4.31 13.36
C MET A 202 -18.02 -4.47 14.43
N GLN A 203 -17.98 -5.53 15.23
CA GLN A 203 -18.94 -5.77 16.30
C GLN A 203 -18.88 -4.65 17.36
N VAL A 204 -17.66 -4.24 17.78
CA VAL A 204 -17.46 -3.15 18.75
C VAL A 204 -18.00 -1.81 18.20
N LYS A 205 -17.78 -1.49 16.92
CA LYS A 205 -18.31 -0.26 16.30
C LYS A 205 -19.84 -0.25 16.23
N SER A 206 -20.49 -1.39 15.98
CA SER A 206 -21.96 -1.47 15.95
C SER A 206 -22.61 -1.29 17.33
N GLN A 207 -21.93 -1.68 18.42
CA GLN A 207 -22.43 -1.45 19.78
C GLN A 207 -22.18 -0.01 20.29
N GLY A 208 -21.17 0.69 19.77
CA GLY A 208 -20.79 2.04 20.21
C GLY A 208 -21.44 3.21 19.46
N GLY A 209 -22.17 2.96 18.36
CA GLY A 209 -22.57 4.00 17.40
C GLY A 209 -24.05 4.41 17.34
N LEU A 210 -24.96 3.82 18.13
CA LEU A 210 -26.40 4.15 18.07
C LEU A 210 -26.87 5.05 19.22
N LYS A 211 -26.31 6.27 19.29
CA LYS A 211 -26.93 7.39 20.05
C LYS A 211 -26.90 8.69 19.25
N THR A 212 -27.37 8.65 18.01
CA THR A 212 -27.88 9.86 17.35
C THR A 212 -29.40 9.86 17.48
N GLN A 213 -29.91 10.77 18.31
CA GLN A 213 -31.34 11.02 18.50
C GLN A 213 -32.04 11.23 17.16
N PHE A 214 -32.80 10.24 16.71
CA PHE A 214 -33.85 10.43 15.73
C PHE A 214 -35.06 11.03 16.45
N THR A 215 -35.04 12.34 16.69
CA THR A 215 -36.27 13.07 17.05
C THR A 215 -36.91 13.49 15.73
N ALA A 216 -37.90 12.71 15.27
CA ALA A 216 -38.70 13.09 14.12
C ALA A 216 -39.39 14.44 14.40
N PRO A 217 -39.23 15.47 13.54
CA PRO A 217 -40.05 16.66 13.67
C PRO A 217 -41.50 16.30 13.33
N ALA A 218 -42.40 16.47 14.30
CA ALA A 218 -43.83 16.33 14.10
C ALA A 218 -44.28 17.27 12.98
N ALA A 219 -44.90 16.70 11.95
CA ALA A 219 -45.46 17.46 10.84
C ALA A 219 -46.55 18.42 11.35
N GLU A 220 -46.23 19.71 11.47
CA GLU A 220 -47.24 20.76 11.57
C GLU A 220 -48.03 20.82 10.26
N ARG A 221 -49.24 20.25 10.27
CA ARG A 221 -50.26 20.49 9.24
C ARG A 221 -50.60 21.99 9.22
N LYS A 222 -49.99 22.73 8.29
CA LYS A 222 -50.44 24.06 7.91
C LYS A 222 -51.87 23.97 7.34
N ARG A 223 -52.79 24.64 8.02
CA ARG A 223 -54.13 25.00 7.53
C ARG A 223 -53.98 25.86 6.29
N ASN A 224 -54.56 25.44 5.18
CA ASN A 224 -54.92 26.35 4.09
C ASN A 224 -56.45 26.43 4.01
N VAL A 225 -56.92 27.59 4.44
CA VAL A 225 -58.26 28.15 4.24
C VAL A 225 -58.33 28.69 2.81
N TRP A 226 -59.27 28.22 1.99
CA TRP A 226 -59.86 28.87 0.79
C TRP A 226 -60.85 27.84 0.22
N GLY A 227 -62.13 28.06 -0.09
CA GLY A 227 -63.10 29.13 0.02
C GLY A 227 -64.39 28.55 -0.63
N ARG A 228 -65.56 28.81 -0.04
CA ARG A 228 -66.88 28.37 -0.53
C ARG A 228 -67.23 29.02 -1.88
N LYS A 229 -67.92 28.26 -2.76
CA LYS A 229 -68.96 28.60 -3.75
C LYS A 229 -69.13 27.35 -4.65
N ASP A 230 -70.28 26.75 -4.90
CA ASP A 230 -71.69 27.00 -4.62
C ASP A 230 -72.37 25.63 -4.38
#